data_AF-A0A250DI01-F1
#
_entry.id   AF-A0A250DI01-F1
#
_cell.length_a   1.000
_cell.length_b   1.000
_cell.length_c   1.000
_cell.angle_alpha   90.00
_cell.angle_beta   90.00
_cell.angle_gamma   90.00
#
_symmetry.space_group_name_H-M   'P 1'
#
loop_
_entity.id
_entity.type
_entity.pdbx_description
1 polymer ?
#
loop_
_entity_poly.entity_id
_entity_poly.type
_entity_poly.pdbx_seq_one_letter_code
_entity_poly.pdbx_strand_id
1 'polypeptide(L)'
;MVYSLSAAAPDHRTPLSDEWLDMPRAPRQILQWWGTEYRRMQHPRYWTRALLSRLVAYQRDGESRFVITDVRFDNEADTVRAAGGTLWQVTRPGCNGEAENAHVSATDGARFKPEAVIANIHDVRHLQGLVLSEFVARDLGIDRARVKLEAAPC
;
A
#
# COMPACT_ATOMS: atom_id res chain seq x y z
N MET A 1 -15.79 -16.02 0.02
CA MET A 1 -15.10 -16.62 1.17
C MET A 1 -13.70 -16.99 0.67
N VAL A 2 -12.70 -16.12 0.89
CA VAL A 2 -11.32 -16.38 0.46
C VAL A 2 -10.54 -16.69 1.73
N TYR A 3 -10.40 -17.99 2.02
CA TYR A 3 -9.45 -18.44 3.02
C TYR A 3 -8.06 -18.31 2.40
N SER A 4 -7.27 -17.34 2.84
CA SER A 4 -5.85 -17.26 2.52
C SER A 4 -5.16 -18.41 3.25
N LEU A 5 -4.96 -19.53 2.55
CA LEU A 5 -4.04 -20.58 2.97
C LEU A 5 -2.63 -20.14 2.60
N SER A 6 -2.04 -19.26 3.41
CA SER A 6 -0.59 -19.35 3.60
C SER A 6 -0.36 -20.57 4.47
N ALA A 7 0.21 -21.63 3.90
CA ALA A 7 0.39 -22.96 4.51
C ALA A 7 1.26 -22.98 5.81
N ALA A 8 1.51 -21.83 6.43
CA ALA A 8 2.41 -21.67 7.58
C ALA A 8 1.79 -20.95 8.78
N ALA A 9 0.61 -20.30 8.66
CA ALA A 9 0.01 -19.62 9.81
C ALA A 9 -0.57 -20.66 10.79
N PRO A 10 -0.19 -20.62 12.08
CA PRO A 10 -0.71 -21.55 13.07
C PRO A 10 -2.22 -21.36 13.27
N ASP A 11 -2.98 -22.45 13.36
CA ASP A 11 -4.39 -22.38 13.76
C ASP A 11 -4.48 -22.01 15.25
N HIS A 12 -5.18 -20.92 15.55
CA HIS A 12 -5.48 -20.45 16.91
C HIS A 12 -6.15 -21.48 17.83
N ARG A 13 -6.65 -22.60 17.30
CA ARG A 13 -7.32 -23.65 18.07
C ARG A 13 -6.40 -24.75 18.60
N THR A 14 -5.15 -24.79 18.16
CA THR A 14 -4.20 -25.85 18.56
C THR A 14 -3.09 -25.23 19.41
N PRO A 15 -2.82 -25.75 20.64
CA PRO A 15 -1.67 -25.35 21.42
C PRO A 15 -0.38 -25.53 20.61
N LEU A 16 0.49 -24.54 20.64
CA LEU A 16 1.76 -24.54 19.91
C LEU A 16 2.82 -25.29 20.73
N SER A 17 3.62 -26.13 20.08
CA SER A 17 4.73 -26.81 20.76
C SER A 17 5.88 -25.85 21.06
N ASP A 18 6.70 -26.17 22.07
CA ASP A 18 7.91 -25.41 22.39
C ASP A 18 8.85 -25.33 21.18
N GLU A 19 9.01 -26.45 20.45
CA GLU A 19 9.76 -26.50 19.19
C GLU A 19 9.23 -25.51 18.13
N TRP A 20 7.90 -25.37 18.04
CA TRP A 20 7.29 -24.39 17.13
C TRP A 20 7.60 -22.97 17.59
N LEU A 21 7.55 -22.68 18.89
CA LEU A 21 7.82 -21.35 19.44
C LEU A 21 9.28 -20.94 19.23
N ASP A 22 10.21 -21.86 19.39
CA ASP A 22 11.65 -21.62 19.27
C ASP A 22 12.15 -21.54 17.81
N MET A 23 11.33 -21.98 16.85
CA MET A 23 11.70 -21.92 15.43
C MET A 23 11.93 -20.47 14.96
N PRO A 24 13.08 -20.16 14.34
CA PRO A 24 13.37 -18.81 13.86
C PRO A 24 12.40 -18.43 12.73
N ARG A 25 11.89 -17.19 12.80
CA ARG A 25 11.00 -16.63 11.78
C ARG A 25 11.50 -15.28 11.34
N ALA A 26 11.35 -15.00 10.05
CA ALA A 26 11.62 -13.66 9.55
C ALA A 26 10.61 -12.67 10.17
N PRO A 27 11.04 -11.44 10.55
CA PRO A 27 10.12 -10.41 11.03
C PRO A 27 8.93 -10.19 10.10
N ARG A 28 9.16 -10.28 8.78
CA ARG A 28 8.11 -10.17 7.75
C ARG A 28 7.03 -11.26 7.88
N GLN A 29 7.42 -12.50 8.15
CA GLN A 29 6.49 -13.61 8.32
C GLN A 29 5.58 -13.38 9.53
N ILE A 30 6.15 -12.89 10.64
CA ILE A 30 5.38 -12.54 11.84
C ILE A 30 4.38 -11.41 11.54
N LEU A 31 4.80 -10.37 10.81
CA LEU A 31 3.92 -9.26 10.42
C LEU A 31 2.79 -9.71 9.49
N GLN A 32 3.05 -10.66 8.58
CA GLN A 32 2.03 -11.23 7.71
C GLN A 32 0.96 -11.99 8.52
N TRP A 33 1.38 -12.87 9.44
CA TRP A 33 0.44 -13.60 10.29
C TRP A 33 -0.35 -12.68 11.21
N TRP A 34 0.33 -11.75 11.88
CA TRP A 34 -0.34 -10.81 12.76
C TRP A 34 -1.31 -9.91 12.00
N GLY A 35 -0.84 -9.32 10.90
CA GLY A 35 -1.57 -8.27 10.20
C GLY A 35 -2.65 -8.77 9.26
N THR A 36 -2.38 -9.86 8.54
CA THR A 36 -3.30 -10.40 7.53
C THR A 36 -4.16 -11.51 8.13
N GLU A 37 -3.55 -12.52 8.73
CA GLU A 37 -4.28 -13.71 9.17
C GLU A 37 -5.05 -13.45 10.47
N TYR A 38 -4.45 -12.78 11.45
CA TYR A 38 -5.09 -12.54 12.74
C TYR A 38 -5.96 -11.28 12.76
N ARG A 39 -5.39 -10.09 12.52
CA ARG A 39 -6.12 -8.82 12.66
C ARG A 39 -7.27 -8.65 11.67
N ARG A 40 -7.10 -9.03 10.39
CA ARG A 40 -8.19 -8.91 9.40
C ARG A 40 -9.27 -9.97 9.57
N MET A 41 -8.95 -11.14 10.12
CA MET A 41 -9.95 -12.14 10.47
C MET A 41 -10.92 -11.59 11.53
N GLN A 42 -10.43 -10.85 12.52
CA GLN A 42 -11.29 -10.21 13.53
C GLN A 42 -12.18 -9.12 12.94
N HIS A 43 -11.61 -8.28 12.07
CA HIS A 43 -12.36 -7.22 11.41
C HIS A 43 -11.71 -6.89 10.05
N PRO A 44 -12.39 -7.11 8.90
CA PRO A 44 -11.80 -6.87 7.58
C PRO A 44 -11.30 -5.43 7.36
N ARG A 45 -11.97 -4.46 7.99
CA ARG A 45 -11.60 -3.03 7.98
C ARG A 45 -10.71 -2.59 9.16
N TYR A 46 -10.02 -3.50 9.85
CA TYR A 46 -9.19 -3.15 11.02
C TYR A 46 -8.23 -1.99 10.73
N TRP A 47 -7.44 -2.12 9.65
CA TRP A 47 -6.45 -1.13 9.24
C TRP A 47 -7.08 0.15 8.66
N THR A 48 -8.12 0.01 7.84
CA THR A 48 -8.76 1.16 7.19
C THR A 48 -9.52 2.03 8.19
N ARG A 49 -10.10 1.45 9.25
CA ARG A 49 -10.69 2.23 10.36
C ARG A 49 -9.63 3.05 11.09
N ALA A 50 -8.51 2.44 11.43
CA ALA A 50 -7.40 3.13 12.09
C ALA A 50 -6.84 4.27 11.22
N LEU A 51 -6.68 4.01 9.91
CA LEU A 51 -6.29 5.01 8.93
C LEU A 51 -7.26 6.19 8.92
N LEU A 52 -8.56 5.95 8.75
CA LEU A 52 -9.57 7.02 8.73
C LEU A 52 -9.58 7.84 10.02
N SER A 53 -9.49 7.19 11.19
CA SER A 53 -9.40 7.91 12.46
C SER A 53 -8.17 8.82 12.53
N ARG A 54 -7.03 8.37 11.99
CA ARG A 54 -5.80 9.18 11.94
C ARG A 54 -5.90 10.34 10.94
N LEU A 55 -6.50 10.12 9.77
CA LEU A 55 -6.74 11.20 8.80
C LEU A 55 -7.64 12.28 9.39
N VAL A 56 -8.73 11.90 10.04
CA VAL A 56 -9.64 12.87 10.69
C VAL A 56 -8.93 13.66 11.80
N ALA A 57 -8.05 13.02 12.57
CA ALA A 57 -7.27 13.71 13.58
C ALA A 57 -6.36 14.78 12.96
N TYR A 58 -5.58 14.40 11.94
CA TYR A 58 -4.71 15.35 11.24
C TYR A 58 -5.48 16.49 10.54
N GLN A 59 -6.64 16.19 9.96
CA GLN A 59 -7.50 17.21 9.35
C GLN A 59 -7.99 18.23 10.39
N ARG A 60 -8.28 17.80 11.62
CA ARG A 60 -8.62 18.72 12.72
C ARG A 60 -7.45 19.60 13.12
N ASP A 61 -6.23 19.10 12.96
CA ASP A 61 -4.99 19.85 13.23
C ASP A 61 -4.59 20.77 12.05
N GLY A 62 -5.38 20.79 10.97
CA GLY A 62 -5.19 21.68 9.82
C GLY A 62 -4.46 21.03 8.63
N GLU A 63 -4.09 19.75 8.71
CA GLU A 63 -3.45 19.04 7.61
C GLU A 63 -4.45 18.72 6.51
N SER A 64 -4.06 18.99 5.25
CA SER A 64 -4.93 18.83 4.09
C SER A 64 -4.39 17.87 3.03
N ARG A 65 -3.13 17.44 3.16
CA ARG A 65 -2.42 16.65 2.15
C ARG A 65 -1.87 15.38 2.78
N PHE A 66 -2.33 14.24 2.28
CA PHE A 66 -1.98 12.93 2.82
C PHE A 66 -1.43 12.02 1.73
N VAL A 67 -0.40 11.25 2.08
CA VAL A 67 0.14 10.18 1.25
C VAL A 67 0.02 8.88 2.03
N ILE A 68 -0.64 7.89 1.43
CA ILE A 68 -0.80 6.54 1.97
C ILE A 68 0.03 5.61 1.10
N THR A 69 1.12 5.08 1.65
CA THR A 69 2.17 4.41 0.86
C THR A 69 2.01 2.90 0.77
N ASP A 70 1.15 2.31 1.61
CA ASP A 70 1.11 0.86 1.85
C ASP A 70 -0.23 0.19 1.50
N VAL A 71 -0.91 0.68 0.46
CA VAL A 71 -2.15 0.06 -0.06
C VAL A 71 -1.84 -1.31 -0.67
N ARG A 72 -2.35 -2.37 -0.03
CA ARG A 72 -2.10 -3.77 -0.36
C ARG A 72 -3.37 -4.57 -0.67
N PHE A 73 -4.57 -4.06 -0.37
CA PHE A 73 -5.85 -4.76 -0.55
C PHE A 73 -6.94 -3.88 -1.16
N ASP A 74 -7.94 -4.51 -1.81
CA ASP A 74 -9.03 -3.79 -2.49
C ASP A 74 -9.82 -2.91 -1.52
N ASN A 75 -10.07 -3.40 -0.30
CA ASN A 75 -10.79 -2.62 0.70
C ASN A 75 -10.04 -1.36 1.16
N GLU A 76 -8.71 -1.34 1.06
CA GLU A 76 -7.90 -0.16 1.33
C GLU A 76 -7.98 0.83 0.17
N ALA A 77 -7.81 0.33 -1.05
CA ALA A 77 -8.01 1.11 -2.27
C ALA A 77 -9.39 1.80 -2.30
N ASP A 78 -10.45 1.06 -1.97
CA ASP A 78 -11.82 1.57 -1.86
C ASP A 78 -11.96 2.62 -0.75
N THR A 79 -11.30 2.41 0.39
CA THR A 79 -11.30 3.39 1.49
C THR A 79 -10.64 4.69 1.08
N VAL A 80 -9.50 4.63 0.38
CA VAL A 80 -8.80 5.83 -0.12
C VAL A 80 -9.69 6.61 -1.07
N ARG A 81 -10.35 5.93 -2.01
CA ARG A 81 -11.28 6.58 -2.95
C ARG A 81 -12.50 7.17 -2.24
N ALA A 82 -13.08 6.45 -1.28
CA ALA A 82 -14.22 6.94 -0.50
C ALA A 82 -13.87 8.19 0.32
N ALA A 83 -12.59 8.37 0.68
CA ALA A 83 -12.07 9.57 1.33
C ALA A 83 -11.71 10.71 0.35
N GLY A 84 -12.00 10.56 -0.95
CA GLY A 84 -11.68 11.54 -2.00
C GLY A 84 -10.23 11.47 -2.53
N GLY A 85 -9.47 10.47 -2.11
CA GLY A 85 -8.12 10.22 -2.60
C GLY A 85 -8.08 9.58 -3.99
N THR A 86 -6.88 9.45 -4.54
CA THR A 86 -6.59 8.64 -5.74
C THR A 86 -5.41 7.74 -5.48
N LEU A 87 -5.35 6.66 -6.26
CA LEU A 87 -4.29 5.68 -6.26
C LEU A 87 -3.33 5.97 -7.40
N TRP A 88 -2.05 6.09 -7.05
CA TRP A 88 -0.96 6.16 -8.00
C TRP A 88 -0.13 4.90 -7.87
N GLN A 89 0.11 4.24 -9.00
CA GLN A 89 0.98 3.07 -9.06
C GLN A 89 2.35 3.50 -9.57
N VAL A 90 3.40 3.20 -8.82
CA VAL A 90 4.78 3.39 -9.27
C VAL A 90 5.30 2.05 -9.78
N THR A 91 5.62 1.96 -11.07
CA THR A 91 6.10 0.74 -11.72
C THR A 91 7.59 0.83 -12.00
N ARG A 92 8.31 -0.30 -11.95
CA ARG A 92 9.70 -0.38 -12.38
C ARG A 92 9.85 -1.55 -13.35
N PRO A 93 10.25 -1.33 -14.61
CA PRO A 93 10.44 -2.42 -15.57
C PRO A 93 11.40 -3.48 -15.02
N GLY A 94 11.02 -4.75 -15.19
CA GLY A 94 11.78 -5.88 -14.66
C GLY A 94 11.60 -6.13 -13.15
N CYS A 95 10.73 -5.40 -12.46
CA CYS A 95 10.39 -5.64 -11.05
C CYS A 95 8.91 -5.97 -10.91
N ASN A 96 8.58 -7.26 -10.88
CA ASN A 96 7.19 -7.76 -10.87
C ASN A 96 6.71 -8.17 -9.45
N GLY A 97 7.33 -7.65 -8.39
CA GLY A 97 6.95 -7.98 -7.01
C GLY A 97 7.30 -9.40 -6.55
N GLU A 98 8.04 -10.17 -7.35
CA GLU A 98 8.43 -11.56 -7.07
C GLU A 98 9.21 -11.73 -5.75
N ALA A 99 9.90 -10.67 -5.30
CA ALA A 99 10.65 -10.66 -4.04
C ALA A 99 9.76 -10.82 -2.78
N GLU A 100 8.44 -10.70 -2.89
CA GLU A 100 7.52 -10.74 -1.74
C GLU A 100 6.92 -12.14 -1.43
N ASN A 101 7.46 -13.22 -2.03
CA ASN A 101 7.12 -14.62 -1.72
C ASN A 101 5.62 -14.97 -1.80
N ALA A 102 4.93 -14.52 -2.87
CA ALA A 102 3.54 -14.90 -3.22
C ALA A 102 2.46 -14.73 -2.13
N HIS A 103 2.75 -14.07 -1.01
CA HIS A 103 1.77 -13.84 0.05
C HIS A 103 0.64 -12.92 -0.45
N VAL A 104 -0.60 -13.09 0.03
CA VAL A 104 -1.78 -12.34 -0.47
C VAL A 104 -1.67 -10.81 -0.32
N SER A 105 -0.84 -10.35 0.62
CA SER A 105 -0.52 -8.93 0.83
C SER A 105 0.56 -8.39 -0.13
N ALA A 106 1.21 -9.25 -0.91
CA ALA A 106 2.08 -8.87 -2.01
C ALA A 106 1.22 -8.49 -3.22
N THR A 107 1.46 -7.31 -3.77
CA THR A 107 0.72 -6.79 -4.92
C THR A 107 1.60 -5.78 -5.65
N ASP A 108 1.48 -5.74 -6.97
CA ASP A 108 2.06 -4.69 -7.81
C ASP A 108 1.14 -3.44 -7.86
N GLY A 109 -0.06 -3.54 -7.29
CA GLY A 109 -1.08 -2.50 -7.27
C GLY A 109 -1.93 -2.39 -8.54
N ALA A 110 -1.60 -3.13 -9.61
CA ALA A 110 -2.29 -3.02 -10.90
C ALA A 110 -3.77 -3.40 -10.79
N ARG A 111 -4.09 -4.42 -9.98
CA ARG A 111 -5.46 -4.89 -9.74
C ARG A 111 -6.39 -3.80 -9.19
N PHE A 112 -5.85 -2.78 -8.53
CA PHE A 112 -6.62 -1.69 -7.94
C PHE A 112 -7.06 -0.64 -8.96
N LYS A 113 -6.64 -0.76 -10.23
CA LYS A 113 -6.96 0.18 -11.32
C LYS A 113 -6.60 1.62 -10.93
N PRO A 114 -5.31 1.92 -10.72
CA PRO A 114 -4.85 3.24 -10.28
C PRO A 114 -5.24 4.32 -11.30
N GLU A 115 -5.53 5.52 -10.82
CA GLU A 115 -5.84 6.66 -11.69
C GLU A 115 -4.59 7.23 -12.38
N ALA A 116 -3.40 6.99 -11.83
CA ALA A 116 -2.14 7.32 -12.47
C ALA A 116 -1.13 6.16 -12.36
N VAL A 117 -0.38 5.91 -13.44
CA VAL A 117 0.72 4.94 -13.48
C VAL A 117 2.00 5.70 -13.79
N ILE A 118 2.93 5.70 -12.84
CA ILE A 118 4.21 6.42 -12.89
C ILE A 118 5.34 5.41 -13.12
N ALA A 119 5.97 5.47 -14.28
CA ALA A 119 7.05 4.56 -14.66
C ALA A 119 8.40 5.06 -14.12
N ASN A 120 8.94 4.37 -13.11
CA ASN A 120 10.28 4.57 -12.58
C ASN A 120 11.33 3.89 -13.49
N ILE A 121 11.70 4.59 -14.56
CA ILE A 121 12.58 4.07 -15.64
C ILE A 121 13.94 4.75 -15.75
N HIS A 122 14.21 5.75 -14.91
CA HIS A 122 15.43 6.55 -14.95
C HIS A 122 15.94 6.80 -13.53
N ASP A 123 16.55 7.95 -13.27
CA ASP A 123 17.05 8.36 -11.96
C ASP A 123 15.93 8.90 -11.04
N VAL A 124 16.28 9.10 -9.77
CA VAL A 124 15.35 9.61 -8.75
C VAL A 124 14.81 11.00 -9.12
N ARG A 125 15.61 11.83 -9.80
CA ARG A 125 15.19 13.16 -10.25
C ARG A 125 14.10 13.09 -11.31
N HIS A 126 14.25 12.20 -12.28
CA HIS A 126 13.19 11.94 -13.25
C HIS A 126 11.91 11.47 -12.57
N LEU A 127 12.01 10.52 -11.62
CA LEU A 127 10.84 10.07 -10.85
C LEU A 127 10.19 11.21 -10.06
N GLN A 128 10.97 12.07 -9.41
CA GLN A 128 10.47 13.26 -8.71
C GLN A 128 9.72 14.20 -9.66
N GLY A 129 10.27 14.48 -10.85
CA GLY A 129 9.61 15.30 -11.87
C GLY A 129 8.27 14.71 -12.32
N LEU A 130 8.19 13.39 -12.51
CA LEU A 130 6.93 12.70 -12.85
C LEU A 130 5.88 12.83 -11.73
N VAL A 131 6.28 12.55 -10.48
CA VAL A 131 5.40 12.64 -9.30
C VAL A 131 4.89 14.06 -9.09
N LEU A 132 5.78 15.06 -9.18
CA LEU A 132 5.41 16.48 -9.06
C LEU A 132 4.48 16.92 -10.18
N SER A 133 4.72 16.47 -11.43
CA SER A 133 3.85 16.78 -12.55
C SER A 133 2.44 16.21 -12.35
N GLU A 134 2.33 14.96 -11.87
CA GLU A 134 1.02 14.38 -11.51
C GLU A 134 0.34 15.14 -10.37
N PHE A 135 1.12 15.52 -9.36
CA PHE A 135 0.61 16.24 -8.21
C PHE A 135 0.02 17.58 -8.61
N VAL A 136 0.77 18.38 -9.37
CA VAL A 136 0.34 19.71 -9.82
C VAL A 136 -0.83 19.63 -10.79
N ALA A 137 -0.81 18.67 -11.73
CA ALA A 137 -1.93 18.45 -12.64
C ALA A 137 -3.23 18.18 -11.86
N ARG A 138 -3.18 17.30 -10.86
CA ARG A 138 -4.31 16.99 -9.99
C ARG A 138 -4.75 18.19 -9.15
N ASP A 139 -3.83 18.84 -8.46
CA ASP A 139 -4.11 19.94 -7.51
C ASP A 139 -4.75 21.14 -8.21
N LEU A 140 -4.34 21.42 -9.46
CA LEU A 140 -4.86 22.53 -10.25
C LEU A 140 -6.02 22.14 -11.20
N GLY A 141 -6.40 20.86 -11.26
CA GLY A 141 -7.42 20.38 -12.20
C GLY A 141 -7.02 20.54 -13.67
N ILE A 142 -5.73 20.45 -13.97
CA ILE A 142 -5.17 20.61 -15.31
C ILE A 142 -4.89 19.22 -15.89
N ASP A 143 -5.11 19.06 -17.20
CA ASP A 143 -4.68 17.86 -17.92
C ASP A 143 -3.18 17.61 -17.72
N ARG A 144 -2.85 16.42 -17.20
CA ARG A 144 -1.48 15.97 -16.95
C ARG A 144 -0.57 16.08 -18.18
N ALA A 145 -1.09 15.90 -19.38
CA ALA A 145 -0.32 16.03 -20.61
C ALA A 145 0.21 17.46 -20.85
N ARG A 146 -0.39 18.45 -20.20
CA ARG A 146 -0.02 19.87 -20.29
C ARG A 146 0.93 20.33 -19.20
N VAL A 147 1.21 19.48 -18.21
CA VAL A 147 2.11 19.78 -17.09
C VAL A 147 3.42 19.05 -17.29
N LYS A 148 4.51 19.81 -17.39
CA LYS A 148 5.87 19.26 -17.38
C LYS A 148 6.69 19.99 -16.34
N LEU A 149 7.06 19.27 -15.28
CA LEU A 149 7.95 19.75 -14.23
C LEU A 149 9.22 18.92 -14.22
N GLU A 150 10.35 19.62 -14.12
CA GLU A 150 11.67 19.03 -13.97
C GLU A 150 12.18 19.37 -12.57
N ALA A 151 12.70 18.38 -11.85
CA ALA A 151 13.32 18.63 -10.55
C ALA A 151 14.65 19.36 -10.77
N ALA A 152 14.80 20.55 -10.18
CA ALA A 152 16.00 21.36 -10.34
C ALA A 152 17.27 20.61 -9.84
N PRO A 153 18.43 20.78 -10.50
CA PRO A 153 19.69 20.32 -9.94
C PRO A 153 20.00 21.10 -8.65
N CYS A 154 20.42 20.37 -7.61
CA CYS A 154 20.95 20.94 -6.37
C CYS A 154 22.30 21.62 -6.59
#